data_AF-A0A4V2TS39-F1
#
_entry.id   AF-A0A4V2TS39-F1
#
_cell.length_a   1.000
_cell.length_b   1.000
_cell.length_c   1.000
_cell.angle_alpha   90.00
_cell.angle_beta   90.00
_cell.angle_gamma   90.00
#
_symmetry.space_group_name_H-M   'P 1'
#
loop_
_entity.id
_entity.type
_entity.pdbx_description
1 polymer ?
#
loop_
_entity_poly.entity_id
_entity_poly.type
_entity_poly.pdbx_seq_one_letter_code
_entity_poly.pdbx_strand_id
1 'polypeptide(L)' 'MENAMPPDELAKTLEILPLRVGVYIPDDLLEDWFAPGTGMNPPSEAALKAAEAYGRKFECEFKYYPERREAVLWKWVPAM' A
#
# COMPACT_ATOMS: atom_id res chain seq x y z
N MET A 1 14.98 -14.20 -9.48
CA MET A 1 14.52 -12.92 -8.94
C MET A 1 13.06 -12.85 -9.32
N GLU A 2 12.20 -13.24 -8.39
CA GLU A 2 10.74 -13.14 -8.54
C GLU A 2 10.42 -11.66 -8.76
N ASN A 3 9.57 -11.33 -9.74
CA ASN A 3 9.20 -9.95 -10.01
C ASN A 3 8.54 -9.38 -8.75
N ALA A 4 9.25 -8.51 -8.05
CA ALA A 4 8.72 -7.81 -6.89
C ALA A 4 7.61 -6.86 -7.34
N MET A 5 6.39 -7.28 -7.04
CA MET A 5 5.13 -6.59 -7.29
C MET A 5 4.16 -7.02 -6.18
N PRO A 6 3.17 -6.19 -5.84
CA PRO A 6 2.12 -6.63 -4.94
C PRO A 6 1.39 -7.85 -5.53
N PRO A 7 0.97 -8.82 -4.70
CA PRO A 7 0.26 -10.00 -5.19
C PRO A 7 -1.09 -9.64 -5.82
N ASP A 8 -1.55 -10.43 -6.78
CA ASP A 8 -2.84 -10.23 -7.46
C ASP A 8 -4.03 -10.23 -6.48
N GLU A 9 -3.91 -10.97 -5.37
CA GLU A 9 -4.90 -11.00 -4.29
C GLU A 9 -5.08 -9.62 -3.65
N LEU A 10 -4.02 -8.80 -3.55
CA LEU A 10 -4.14 -7.45 -3.03
C LEU A 10 -4.99 -6.59 -3.97
N ALA A 11 -4.75 -6.67 -5.29
CA ALA A 11 -5.53 -5.93 -6.28
C ALA A 11 -7.02 -6.29 -6.18
N LYS A 12 -7.34 -7.59 -6.17
CA LYS A 12 -8.71 -8.09 -6.03
C LYS A 12 -9.36 -7.60 -4.73
N THR A 13 -8.59 -7.56 -3.63
CA THR A 13 -9.09 -7.07 -2.33
C THR A 13 -9.43 -5.59 -2.39
N LEU A 14 -8.57 -4.76 -3.00
CA LEU A 14 -8.79 -3.31 -3.11
C LEU A 14 -9.95 -2.95 -4.06
N GLU A 15 -10.17 -3.74 -5.12
CA GLU A 15 -11.30 -3.58 -6.05
C GLU A 15 -12.65 -3.75 -5.35
N ILE A 16 -12.76 -4.70 -4.41
CA ILE A 16 -14.01 -5.03 -3.71
C ILE A 16 -14.11 -4.41 -2.31
N LEU A 17 -13.12 -3.60 -1.91
CA LEU A 17 -13.00 -3.08 -0.55
C LEU A 17 -14.22 -2.21 -0.21
N PRO A 18 -14.95 -2.49 0.90
CA PRO A 18 -16.06 -1.66 1.30
C PRO A 18 -15.60 -0.22 1.60
N LEU A 19 -16.48 0.75 1.35
CA LEU A 19 -16.25 2.14 1.69
C LEU A 19 -15.86 2.29 3.17
N ARG A 20 -14.89 3.17 3.47
CA ARG A 20 -14.37 3.44 4.83
C ARG A 20 -13.63 2.28 5.50
N VAL A 21 -13.36 1.19 4.78
CA VAL A 21 -12.48 0.11 5.25
C VAL A 21 -11.09 0.33 4.68
N GLY A 22 -10.07 -0.20 5.36
CA GLY A 22 -8.68 -0.12 4.93
C GLY A 22 -7.97 -1.46 4.94
N VAL A 23 -6.97 -1.60 4.08
CA VAL A 23 -6.00 -2.71 4.09
C VAL A 23 -4.69 -2.20 4.64
N TYR A 24 -4.16 -2.92 5.63
CA TYR A 24 -2.88 -2.62 6.29
C TYR A 24 -1.75 -3.38 5.61
N ILE A 25 -0.63 -2.71 5.35
CA ILE A 25 0.56 -3.28 4.71
C ILE A 25 1.77 -2.95 5.60
N PRO A 26 2.43 -3.94 6.22
CA PRO A 26 3.61 -3.72 7.05
C PRO A 26 4.84 -3.30 6.23
N ASP A 27 5.83 -2.68 6.90
CA ASP A 27 7.05 -2.12 6.29
C ASP A 27 7.81 -3.07 5.36
N ASP A 28 7.94 -4.35 5.76
CA ASP A 28 8.63 -5.38 4.99
C ASP A 28 7.93 -5.62 3.65
N LEU A 29 6.60 -5.76 3.68
CA LEU A 29 5.80 -5.94 2.47
C LEU A 29 5.75 -4.65 1.62
N LEU A 30 5.84 -3.47 2.24
CA LEU A 30 5.95 -2.21 1.47
C LEU A 30 7.22 -2.19 0.62
N GLU A 31 8.35 -2.54 1.19
CA GLU A 31 9.62 -2.63 0.45
C GLU A 31 9.58 -3.75 -0.59
N ASP A 32 9.21 -4.96 -0.17
CA ASP A 32 9.22 -6.14 -1.04
C ASP A 32 8.30 -5.98 -2.26
N TRP A 33 7.16 -5.32 -2.10
CA TRP A 33 6.18 -5.17 -3.17
C TRP A 33 6.38 -3.92 -4.01
N PHE A 34 6.87 -2.81 -3.44
CA PHE A 34 6.84 -1.52 -4.10
C PHE A 34 8.21 -0.90 -4.37
N ALA A 35 9.27 -1.31 -3.69
CA ALA A 35 10.65 -0.86 -3.95
C ALA A 35 11.70 -1.92 -3.55
N PRO A 36 11.67 -3.12 -4.17
CA PRO A 36 12.55 -4.22 -3.80
C PRO A 36 14.02 -3.81 -3.85
N GLY A 37 14.74 -4.11 -2.76
CA GLY A 37 16.19 -3.88 -2.68
C GLY A 37 16.62 -2.44 -2.41
N THR A 38 15.68 -1.53 -2.10
CA THR A 38 16.02 -0.13 -1.78
C THR A 38 16.35 0.12 -0.31
N GLY A 39 16.18 -0.90 0.55
CA GLY A 39 16.59 -0.90 1.95
C GLY A 39 15.40 -1.03 2.90
N MET A 40 15.60 -1.62 4.07
CA MET A 40 14.57 -1.76 5.09
C MET A 40 14.86 -0.87 6.31
N ASN A 41 13.79 -0.41 6.96
CA ASN A 41 13.73 0.31 8.24
C ASN A 41 14.36 1.73 8.26
N PRO A 42 13.55 2.79 8.04
CA PRO A 42 12.13 2.80 7.60
C PRO A 42 11.97 2.38 6.13
N PRO A 43 10.73 2.14 5.63
CA PRO A 43 10.50 2.00 4.20
C PRO A 43 11.04 3.22 3.46
N SER A 44 11.65 2.98 2.31
CA SER A 44 12.11 3.98 1.37
C SER A 44 10.96 4.88 0.92
N GLU A 45 11.32 6.13 0.61
CA GLU A 45 10.36 7.06 0.01
C GLU A 45 9.82 6.53 -1.33
N ALA A 46 10.61 5.73 -2.05
CA ALA A 46 10.19 5.07 -3.28
C ALA A 46 9.05 4.06 -3.03
N ALA A 47 9.18 3.20 -2.02
CA ALA A 47 8.13 2.25 -1.65
C ALA A 47 6.84 2.98 -1.27
N LEU A 48 6.93 4.02 -0.45
CA LEU A 48 5.76 4.80 -0.01
C LEU A 48 5.04 5.47 -1.19
N LYS A 49 5.79 6.10 -2.11
CA LYS A 49 5.20 6.73 -3.32
C LYS A 49 4.59 5.71 -4.27
N ALA A 50 5.23 4.56 -4.44
CA ALA A 50 4.72 3.50 -5.30
C ALA A 50 3.46 2.85 -4.69
N ALA A 51 3.41 2.64 -3.39
CA ALA A 51 2.22 2.17 -2.67
C ALA A 51 1.06 3.18 -2.76
N GLU A 52 1.33 4.48 -2.60
CA GLU A 52 0.34 5.53 -2.80
C GLU A 52 -0.22 5.53 -4.23
N ALA A 53 0.67 5.52 -5.24
CA ALA A 53 0.27 5.48 -6.63
C ALA A 53 -0.53 4.23 -6.98
N TYR A 54 -0.19 3.09 -6.37
CA TYR A 54 -0.94 1.84 -6.50
C TYR A 54 -2.35 1.96 -5.91
N GLY A 55 -2.47 2.46 -4.68
CA GLY A 55 -3.76 2.66 -4.02
C GLY A 55 -4.72 3.56 -4.81
N ARG A 56 -4.20 4.63 -5.43
CA ARG A 56 -5.01 5.54 -6.25
C ARG A 56 -5.70 4.85 -7.44
N LYS A 57 -5.13 3.76 -7.98
CA LYS A 57 -5.75 2.98 -9.07
C LYS A 57 -7.06 2.31 -8.63
N PHE A 58 -7.23 2.10 -7.33
CA PHE A 58 -8.39 1.46 -6.71
C PHE A 58 -9.23 2.45 -5.88
N GLU A 59 -9.06 3.75 -6.12
CA GLU A 59 -9.75 4.81 -5.38
C GLU A 59 -9.49 4.72 -3.87
N CYS A 60 -8.26 4.40 -3.48
CA CYS A 60 -7.84 4.38 -2.09
C CYS A 60 -6.99 5.60 -1.75
N GLU A 61 -7.21 6.17 -0.57
CA GLU A 61 -6.29 7.09 0.08
C GLU A 61 -5.16 6.30 0.75
N PHE A 62 -3.95 6.84 0.73
CA PHE A 62 -2.78 6.23 1.34
C PHE A 62 -2.36 7.01 2.57
N LYS A 63 -2.00 6.29 3.64
CA LYS A 63 -1.33 6.88 4.79
C LYS A 63 -0.33 5.91 5.40
N TYR A 64 0.87 6.41 5.69
CA TYR A 64 1.89 5.68 6.44
C TYR A 64 1.87 6.09 7.91
N TYR A 65 1.97 5.11 8.80
CA TYR A 65 1.99 5.28 10.25
C TYR A 65 3.32 4.75 10.81
N PRO A 66 4.36 5.60 10.93
CA PRO A 66 5.69 5.18 11.39
C PRO A 66 5.67 4.51 12.77
N GLU A 67 4.76 4.93 13.66
CA GLU A 67 4.60 4.39 15.01
C GLU A 67 4.02 2.97 15.03
N ARG A 68 3.39 2.55 13.93
CA ARG A 68 2.84 1.19 13.73
C ARG A 68 3.63 0.37 12.73
N ARG A 69 4.58 0.99 12.01
CA ARG A 69 5.40 0.36 10.98
C ARG A 69 4.55 -0.30 9.88
N GLU A 70 3.52 0.44 9.47
CA GLU A 70 2.56 0.01 8.46
C GLU A 70 2.04 1.20 7.66
N ALA A 71 1.67 0.94 6.41
CA ALA A 71 0.80 1.83 5.64
C ALA A 71 -0.61 1.27 5.56
N VAL A 72 -1.56 2.15 5.28
CA VAL A 72 -2.97 1.80 5.09
C VAL A 72 -3.48 2.39 3.80
N LEU A 73 -4.17 1.55 3.03
CA LEU A 73 -4.95 1.93 1.86
C LEU A 73 -6.43 1.97 2.25
N TRP A 74 -6.99 3.17 2.41
CA TRP A 74 -8.38 3.41 2.81
C TRP A 74 -9.27 3.61 1.59
N LYS A 75 -10.36 2.84 1.44
CA LYS A 75 -11.31 3.07 0.35
C LYS A 75 -11.93 4.47 0.50
N TRP A 76 -11.67 5.31 -0.49
CA TRP A 76 -12.13 6.69 -0.50
C TRP A 76 -13.65 6.76 -0.46
N VAL A 77 -14.16 7.79 0.20
CA VAL A 77 -15.58 8.15 0.16
C VAL A 77 -15.65 9.56 -0.43
N PRO A 78 -16.34 9.77 -1.57
CA PRO A 78 -16.64 11.12 -2.00
C PRO A 78 -17.38 11.82 -0.86
N ALA A 79 -16.96 13.02 -0.49
CA ALA A 79 -17.74 13.84 0.43
C ALA A 79 -19.17 13.95 -0.14
N MET A 80 -20.15 13.46 0.63
CA MET A 80 -21.58 13.59 0.29
C MET A 80 -21.99 15.06 0.32
#